data_AF-A0A512NFD1-F1
#
_entry.id   AF-A0A512NFD1-F1
#
_cell.length_a   1.000
_cell.length_b   1.000
_cell.length_c   1.000
_cell.angle_alpha   90.00
_cell.angle_beta   90.00
_cell.angle_gamma   90.00
#
_symmetry.space_group_name_H-M   'P 1'
#
loop_
_entity.id
_entity.type
_entity.pdbx_description
1 polymer ?
#
loop_
_entity_poly.entity_id
_entity_poly.type
_entity_poly.pdbx_seq_one_letter_code
_entity_poly.pdbx_strand_id
1 'polypeptide(L)'
;MDADPLKGLAQSFFAAIQGFLAAPWAAAENDFIYEKTRGQRPRDFYQRSKFSFALQRVAAEDATVHQIMSEVTHLVKPSSTLRDPQIASRVTALMAASA
;
A
#
# COMPACT_ATOMS: atom_id res chain seq x y z
N MET A 1 -13.30 9.46 -41.20
CA MET A 1 -13.17 8.17 -40.50
C MET A 1 -13.20 8.49 -39.02
N ASP A 2 -14.31 8.19 -38.35
CA ASP A 2 -14.42 8.34 -36.92
C ASP A 2 -13.64 7.20 -36.26
N ALA A 3 -12.50 7.54 -35.64
CA ALA A 3 -11.79 6.60 -34.80
C ALA A 3 -12.68 6.27 -33.59
N ASP A 4 -12.82 4.98 -33.26
CA ASP A 4 -13.52 4.55 -32.04
C ASP A 4 -12.86 5.21 -30.82
N PRO A 5 -13.57 6.14 -30.12
CA PRO A 5 -13.00 6.90 -29.02
C PRO A 5 -12.69 6.02 -27.79
N LEU A 6 -13.21 4.78 -27.74
CA LEU A 6 -12.97 3.85 -26.64
C LEU A 6 -11.85 2.85 -26.95
N LYS A 7 -11.30 2.87 -28.16
CA LYS A 7 -10.25 1.95 -28.57
C LYS A 7 -9.03 2.08 -27.66
N GLY A 8 -8.75 1.02 -26.90
CA GLY A 8 -7.60 0.94 -25.98
C GLY A 8 -7.84 1.51 -24.58
N LEU A 9 -9.00 2.12 -24.29
CA LEU A 9 -9.33 2.68 -22.98
C LEU A 9 -9.24 1.64 -21.86
N ALA A 10 -9.78 0.43 -22.08
CA ALA A 10 -9.73 -0.63 -21.07
C ALA A 10 -8.29 -1.00 -20.71
N GLN A 11 -7.42 -1.15 -21.72
CA GLN A 11 -6.02 -1.52 -21.50
C GLN A 11 -5.26 -0.45 -20.75
N SER A 12 -5.41 0.83 -21.13
CA SER A 12 -4.75 1.95 -20.44
C SER A 12 -5.26 2.11 -19.01
N PHE A 13 -6.58 1.98 -18.81
CA PHE A 13 -7.20 2.02 -17.49
C PHE A 13 -6.69 0.90 -16.57
N PHE A 14 -6.72 -0.36 -17.03
CA PHE A 14 -6.29 -1.49 -16.23
C PHE A 14 -4.79 -1.46 -15.92
N ALA A 15 -3.98 -0.91 -16.82
CA ALA A 15 -2.56 -0.67 -16.55
C ALA A 15 -2.37 0.41 -15.46
N ALA A 16 -3.09 1.52 -15.56
CA ALA A 16 -2.96 2.64 -14.62
C ALA A 16 -3.46 2.28 -13.20
N ILE A 17 -4.55 1.52 -13.08
CA ILE A 17 -5.17 1.23 -11.78
C ILE A 17 -4.34 0.27 -10.91
N GLN A 18 -3.40 -0.50 -11.48
CA GLN A 18 -2.59 -1.47 -10.71
C GLN A 18 -1.86 -0.84 -9.52
N GLY A 19 -1.33 0.38 -9.68
CA GLY A 19 -0.63 1.09 -8.61
C GLY A 19 -1.51 1.46 -7.41
N PHE A 20 -2.82 1.57 -7.64
CA PHE A 20 -3.81 1.87 -6.61
C PHE A 20 -4.30 0.57 -5.95
N LEU A 21 -4.54 -0.48 -6.73
CA LEU A 21 -5.03 -1.77 -6.21
C LEU A 21 -4.02 -2.48 -5.31
N ALA A 22 -2.74 -2.14 -5.38
CA ALA A 22 -1.73 -2.69 -4.49
C ALA A 22 -2.03 -2.42 -2.99
N ALA A 23 -2.64 -1.28 -2.64
CA ALA A 23 -2.98 -0.98 -1.25
C ALA A 23 -4.07 -1.91 -0.66
N PRO A 24 -5.26 -2.08 -1.28
CA PRO A 24 -6.26 -3.01 -0.78
C PRO A 24 -5.79 -4.46 -0.81
N TRP A 25 -4.97 -4.87 -1.78
CA TRP A 25 -4.38 -6.21 -1.77
C TRP A 25 -3.40 -6.40 -0.62
N ALA A 26 -2.56 -5.41 -0.32
CA ALA A 26 -1.67 -5.46 0.83
C ALA A 26 -2.45 -5.50 2.17
N ALA A 27 -3.61 -4.86 2.24
CA ALA A 27 -4.49 -4.96 3.39
C ALA A 27 -5.01 -6.39 3.57
N ALA A 28 -5.54 -7.01 2.50
CA ALA A 28 -6.02 -8.38 2.50
C ALA A 28 -4.92 -9.42 2.80
N GLU A 29 -3.69 -9.19 2.34
CA GLU A 29 -2.56 -10.06 2.66
C GLU A 29 -2.24 -10.12 4.17
N ASN A 30 -2.62 -9.11 4.97
CA ASN A 30 -2.43 -9.18 6.43
C ASN A 30 -3.22 -10.33 7.06
N ASP A 31 -4.29 -10.81 6.43
CA ASP A 31 -5.07 -11.95 6.91
C ASP A 31 -4.22 -13.24 6.97
N PHE A 32 -3.10 -13.31 6.25
CA PHE A 32 -2.14 -14.42 6.41
C PHE A 32 -1.52 -14.51 7.80
N ILE A 33 -1.75 -13.56 8.70
CA ILE A 33 -1.43 -13.71 10.13
C ILE A 33 -2.24 -14.84 10.79
N TYR A 34 -3.47 -15.08 10.30
CA TYR A 34 -4.34 -16.12 10.81
C TYR A 34 -4.00 -17.47 10.16
N GLU A 35 -3.83 -18.50 10.99
CA GLU A 35 -3.43 -19.84 10.56
C GLU A 35 -4.38 -20.47 9.53
N LYS A 36 -5.68 -20.13 9.60
CA LYS A 36 -6.71 -20.70 8.72
C LYS A 36 -6.82 -19.99 7.37
N THR A 37 -6.11 -18.88 7.16
CA THR A 37 -6.15 -18.14 5.89
C THR A 37 -5.50 -18.97 4.78
N ARG A 38 -6.26 -19.24 3.73
CA ARG A 38 -5.83 -20.07 2.61
C ARG A 38 -5.05 -19.25 1.58
N GLY A 39 -4.13 -19.88 0.87
CA GLY A 39 -3.30 -19.25 -0.17
C GLY A 39 -1.81 -19.35 0.15
N GLN A 40 -0.98 -18.74 -0.70
CA GLN A 40 0.46 -18.71 -0.51
C GLN A 40 0.86 -17.44 0.24
N ARG A 41 1.31 -17.59 1.50
CA ARG A 41 1.90 -16.48 2.26
C ARG A 41 3.18 -16.00 1.55
N PRO A 42 3.34 -14.69 1.28
CA PRO A 42 4.57 -14.14 0.70
C PRO A 42 5.80 -14.47 1.55
N ARG A 43 6.95 -14.71 0.91
CA ARG A 43 8.20 -15.06 1.61
C ARG A 43 8.67 -13.96 2.57
N ASP A 44 8.36 -12.71 2.26
CA ASP A 44 8.71 -11.51 3.02
C ASP A 44 7.56 -10.99 3.89
N PHE A 45 6.50 -11.79 4.11
CA PHE A 45 5.30 -11.40 4.85
C PHE A 45 5.61 -10.68 6.17
N TYR A 46 6.44 -11.27 7.03
CA TYR A 46 6.77 -10.67 8.32
C TYR A 46 7.49 -9.32 8.20
N GLN A 47 8.31 -9.13 7.17
CA GLN A 47 8.96 -7.84 6.91
C GLN A 47 7.93 -6.80 6.47
N ARG A 48 7.02 -7.18 5.58
CA ARG A 48 5.92 -6.33 5.12
C ARG A 48 4.98 -5.95 6.29
N SER A 49 4.62 -6.91 7.15
CA SER A 49 3.79 -6.64 8.33
C SER A 49 4.49 -5.69 9.31
N LYS A 50 5.78 -5.87 9.61
CA LYS A 50 6.53 -4.95 10.47
C LYS A 50 6.50 -3.52 9.94
N PHE A 51 6.70 -3.34 8.63
CA PHE A 51 6.59 -2.04 7.99
C PHE A 51 5.17 -1.45 8.14
N SER A 52 4.13 -2.24 7.87
CA SER A 52 2.74 -1.79 8.01
C SER A 52 2.40 -1.34 9.43
N PHE A 53 2.81 -2.10 10.45
CA PHE A 53 2.58 -1.71 11.85
C PHE A 53 3.35 -0.44 12.24
N ALA A 54 4.60 -0.32 11.81
CA ALA A 54 5.39 0.89 12.06
C ALA A 54 4.79 2.11 11.33
N LEU A 55 4.32 1.94 10.10
CA LEU A 55 3.62 2.98 9.36
C LEU A 55 2.34 3.44 10.06
N GLN A 56 1.53 2.50 10.57
CA GLN A 56 0.33 2.83 11.37
C GLN A 56 0.67 3.63 12.62
N ARG A 57 1.77 3.29 13.31
CA ARG A 57 2.25 4.06 14.47
C ARG A 57 2.67 5.48 14.08
N VAL A 58 3.47 5.64 13.02
CA VAL A 58 3.85 6.97 12.51
C VAL A 58 2.60 7.78 12.12
N ALA A 59 1.62 7.16 11.46
CA ALA A 59 0.37 7.79 11.09
C ALA A 59 -0.53 8.13 12.30
N ALA A 60 -0.34 7.51 13.47
CA ALA A 60 -1.07 7.87 14.69
C ALA A 60 -0.51 9.15 15.33
N GLU A 61 0.78 9.44 15.10
CA GLU A 61 1.50 10.58 15.68
C GLU A 61 1.65 11.76 14.71
N ASP A 62 1.51 11.52 13.41
CA ASP A 62 1.70 12.53 12.36
C ASP A 62 0.48 12.66 11.43
N ALA A 63 -0.16 13.83 11.49
CA ALA A 63 -1.37 14.13 10.71
C ALA A 63 -1.13 14.11 9.20
N THR A 64 0.04 14.51 8.72
CA THR A 64 0.36 14.50 7.29
C THR A 64 0.50 13.06 6.79
N VAL A 65 1.19 12.20 7.55
CA VAL A 65 1.30 10.77 7.21
C VAL A 65 -0.06 10.08 7.31
N HIS A 66 -0.87 10.44 8.30
CA HIS A 66 -2.25 9.95 8.44
C HIS A 66 -3.13 10.28 7.22
N GLN A 67 -3.05 11.53 6.74
CA GLN A 67 -3.77 11.97 5.56
C GLN A 67 -3.33 11.16 4.33
N ILE A 68 -2.02 11.00 4.10
CA ILE A 68 -1.50 10.23 2.97
C ILE A 68 -1.96 8.77 3.05
N MET A 69 -1.93 8.15 4.23
CA MET A 69 -2.43 6.81 4.46
C MET A 69 -3.93 6.69 4.14
N SER A 70 -4.72 7.68 4.54
CA SER A 70 -6.15 7.74 4.21
C SER A 70 -6.40 7.89 2.72
N GLU A 71 -5.65 8.76 2.04
CA GLU A 71 -5.76 8.97 0.58
C GLU A 71 -5.38 7.70 -0.20
N VAL A 72 -4.37 6.96 0.24
CA VAL A 72 -4.00 5.68 -0.37
C VAL A 72 -5.05 4.60 -0.10
N THR A 73 -5.58 4.53 1.11
CA THR A 73 -6.63 3.56 1.49
C THR A 73 -7.91 3.79 0.70
N HIS A 74 -8.27 5.05 0.43
CA HIS A 74 -9.42 5.43 -0.38
C HIS A 74 -9.11 5.51 -1.89
N LEU A 75 -7.98 4.96 -2.34
CA LEU A 75 -7.60 4.89 -3.76
C LEU A 75 -7.47 6.25 -4.47
N VAL A 76 -7.22 7.32 -3.72
CA VAL A 76 -6.96 8.67 -4.25
C VAL A 76 -5.50 8.81 -4.68
N LYS A 77 -4.58 8.12 -3.98
CA LYS A 77 -3.14 8.07 -4.31
C LYS A 77 -2.65 6.63 -4.44
N PRO A 78 -1.60 6.38 -5.25
CA PRO A 78 -1.03 5.04 -5.37
C PRO A 78 -0.32 4.61 -4.08
N SER A 79 -0.23 3.31 -3.86
CA SER A 79 0.44 2.73 -2.68
C SER A 79 1.91 3.15 -2.52
N SER A 80 2.59 3.45 -3.62
CA SER A 80 3.97 3.93 -3.63
C SER A 80 4.15 5.26 -2.90
N THR A 81 3.10 6.06 -2.72
CA THR A 81 3.19 7.32 -1.96
C THR A 81 3.56 7.08 -0.49
N LEU A 82 3.17 5.94 0.10
CA LEU A 82 3.58 5.56 1.47
C LEU A 82 5.05 5.14 1.58
N ARG A 83 5.71 4.93 0.44
CA ARG A 83 7.14 4.60 0.33
C ARG A 83 7.98 5.83 0.00
N ASP A 84 7.41 7.03 0.02
CA ASP A 84 8.16 8.27 -0.13
C ASP A 84 9.36 8.29 0.86
N PRO A 85 10.56 8.72 0.45
CA PRO A 85 11.74 8.69 1.31
C PRO A 85 11.56 9.37 2.67
N GLN A 86 10.76 10.44 2.76
CA GLN A 86 10.50 11.13 4.02
C GLN A 86 9.64 10.30 4.98
N ILE A 87 8.68 9.55 4.45
CA ILE A 87 7.86 8.62 5.24
C ILE A 87 8.68 7.38 5.59
N ALA A 88 9.35 6.80 4.59
CA ALA A 88 10.12 5.56 4.73
C ALA A 88 11.25 5.69 5.75
N SER A 89 11.96 6.83 5.78
CA SER A 89 13.01 7.11 6.77
C SER A 89 12.46 7.12 8.20
N ARG A 90 11.30 7.73 8.44
CA ARG A 90 10.65 7.77 9.77
C ARG A 90 10.15 6.40 10.20
N VAL A 91 9.53 5.66 9.29
CA VAL A 91 9.10 4.27 9.55
C VAL A 91 10.31 3.40 9.90
N THR A 92 11.40 3.51 9.14
CA THR A 92 12.63 2.76 9.38
C THR A 92 13.26 3.12 10.73
N ALA A 93 13.30 4.42 11.09
CA ALA A 93 13.78 4.87 12.39
C ALA A 93 12.96 4.29 13.55
N LEU A 94 11.63 4.28 13.42
CA LEU A 94 10.75 3.67 14.43
C LEU A 94 10.96 2.16 14.55
N MET A 95 11.14 1.47 13.42
CA MET A 95 11.43 0.03 13.40
C MET A 95 12.77 -0.29 14.09
N ALA A 96 13.81 0.52 13.86
CA ALA A 96 15.12 0.35 14.48
C ALA A 96 15.08 0.63 16.00
N ALA A 97 14.27 1.59 16.45
CA ALA A 97 14.09 1.90 17.86
C ALA A 97 13.26 0.85 18.62
N SER A 98 12.49 0.03 17.90
CA SER A 98 11.62 -1.03 18.46
C SER A 98 12.22 -2.43 18.33
N ALA A 99 13.46 -2.55 17.83
CA ALA A 99 14.19 -3.81 17.64
C ALA A 99 15.06 -4.14 18.86
#